data_AF-A0A0N5A8H8-F1
#
_entry.id   AF-A0A0N5A8H8-F1
#
_cell.length_a   1.000
_cell.length_b   1.000
_cell.length_c   1.000
_cell.angle_alpha   90.00
_cell.angle_beta   90.00
_cell.angle_gamma   90.00
#
_symmetry.space_group_name_H-M   'P 1'
#
loop_
_entity.id
_entity.type
_entity.pdbx_description
1 polymer ?
#
loop_
_entity_poly.entity_id
_entity_poly.type
_entity_poly.pdbx_seq_one_letter_code
_entity_poly.pdbx_strand_id
1 'polypeptide(L)'
;MFQVAAALVFTVGICTKPPCGLPPFINQLPIDGQEKLREIWKNYKEGMECDNEHQQTREYIHLLPDGLKHIIFAGRCGPSFLRNVSKTIRDEFRSVWFNHRLSEQEKELRLKKLAYSLLSGESLALFHKWDEELQIRKAEFAEKVANLSPDARDSLEKWKTLKFKVMNSKNLKKGLLMYKKR
;
A
#
# COMPACT_ATOMS: atom_id res chain seq x y z
N MET A 1 -2.44 -4.68 -12.24
CA MET A 1 -3.64 -5.07 -11.47
C MET A 1 -3.38 -6.35 -10.67
N PHE A 2 -2.47 -6.28 -9.69
CA PHE A 2 -2.07 -7.39 -8.80
C PHE A 2 -2.58 -7.17 -7.38
N GLN A 3 -3.80 -6.65 -7.29
CA GLN A 3 -4.20 -5.84 -6.14
C GLN A 3 -5.46 -6.36 -5.46
N VAL A 4 -5.89 -7.60 -5.76
CA VAL A 4 -7.18 -8.10 -5.23
C VAL A 4 -6.97 -9.26 -4.24
N ALA A 5 -6.50 -10.46 -4.62
CA ALA A 5 -6.51 -11.56 -3.62
C ALA A 5 -5.36 -11.64 -2.60
N ALA A 6 -4.21 -10.98 -2.80
CA ALA A 6 -3.22 -10.83 -1.70
C ALA A 6 -3.42 -9.51 -0.94
N ALA A 7 -4.24 -8.63 -1.51
CA ALA A 7 -4.59 -7.33 -0.96
C ALA A 7 -5.77 -7.44 0.01
N LEU A 8 -6.71 -8.36 -0.23
CA LEU A 8 -7.87 -8.56 0.64
C LEU A 8 -7.51 -8.83 2.10
N VAL A 9 -6.34 -9.42 2.37
CA VAL A 9 -5.94 -9.77 3.74
C VAL A 9 -4.97 -8.71 4.32
N PHE A 10 -4.03 -8.19 3.52
CA PHE A 10 -2.94 -7.29 3.98
C PHE A 10 -3.06 -5.81 3.56
N THR A 11 -4.09 -5.37 2.84
CA THR A 11 -4.23 -3.95 2.44
C THR A 11 -5.45 -3.27 3.02
N VAL A 12 -5.64 -3.32 4.33
CA VAL A 12 -6.35 -2.23 5.02
C VAL A 12 -5.36 -1.10 5.29
N GLY A 13 -4.79 -0.57 4.21
CA GLY A 13 -4.35 0.81 4.15
C GLY A 13 -5.32 1.48 3.20
N ILE A 14 -6.56 1.68 3.66
CA ILE A 14 -7.59 2.37 2.87
C ILE A 14 -7.00 3.76 2.62
N CYS A 15 -6.53 4.01 1.40
CA CYS A 15 -6.43 5.37 0.90
C CYS A 15 -7.88 5.80 0.72
N THR A 16 -8.54 6.20 1.81
CA THR A 16 -9.85 6.81 1.78
C THR A 16 -9.78 7.97 0.80
N LYS A 17 -10.90 8.29 0.11
CA LYS A 17 -10.96 9.50 -0.71
C LYS A 17 -10.41 10.64 0.15
N PRO A 18 -9.31 11.29 -0.27
CA PRO A 18 -8.70 12.34 0.54
C PRO A 18 -9.77 13.42 0.81
N PRO A 19 -9.78 14.02 2.01
CA PRO A 19 -10.72 15.10 2.28
C PRO A 19 -10.50 16.23 1.28
N CYS A 20 -11.58 16.88 0.86
CA CYS A 20 -11.47 18.10 0.07
C CYS A 20 -10.75 19.17 0.89
N GLY A 21 -9.89 19.94 0.23
CA GLY A 21 -9.10 21.00 0.82
C GLY A 21 -7.61 20.81 0.59
N LEU A 22 -6.83 21.77 1.08
CA LEU A 22 -5.40 21.81 0.85
C LEU A 22 -4.73 20.54 1.40
N PRO A 23 -3.90 19.83 0.60
CA PRO A 23 -3.35 18.55 1.04
C PRO A 23 -2.47 18.68 2.30
N PRO A 24 -2.59 17.77 3.28
CA PRO A 24 -1.88 17.89 4.56
C PRO A 24 -0.36 17.68 4.45
N PHE A 25 0.18 17.40 3.26
CA PHE A 25 1.63 17.30 3.02
C PHE A 25 2.21 18.58 2.41
N ILE A 26 1.43 19.65 2.24
CA ILE A 26 1.92 20.86 1.56
C ILE A 26 3.24 21.37 2.14
N ASN A 27 3.39 21.39 3.47
CA ASN A 27 4.61 21.86 4.13
C ASN A 27 5.84 20.96 3.90
N GLN A 28 5.67 19.78 3.31
CA GLN A 28 6.76 18.87 2.95
C GLN A 28 7.28 19.10 1.52
N LEU A 29 6.60 19.94 0.74
CA LEU A 29 7.03 20.33 -0.60
C LEU A 29 8.00 21.51 -0.55
N PRO A 30 8.92 21.64 -1.53
CA PRO A 30 9.62 22.89 -1.81
C PRO A 30 8.63 24.04 -2.03
N ILE A 31 9.07 25.28 -1.80
CA ILE A 31 8.24 26.51 -1.86
C ILE A 31 7.41 26.55 -3.15
N ASP A 32 8.05 26.31 -4.30
CA ASP A 32 7.41 26.28 -5.62
C ASP A 32 6.23 25.27 -5.69
N GLY A 33 6.39 24.12 -5.04
CA GLY A 33 5.34 23.11 -4.96
C GLY A 33 4.21 23.48 -3.99
N GLN A 34 4.53 24.21 -2.92
CA GLN A 34 3.50 24.75 -2.03
C GLN A 34 2.65 25.79 -2.75
N GLU A 35 3.29 26.71 -3.48
CA GLU A 35 2.60 27.73 -4.27
C GLU A 35 1.71 27.08 -5.33
N LYS A 36 2.22 26.06 -6.05
CA LYS A 36 1.42 25.35 -7.05
C LYS A 36 0.19 24.68 -6.47
N LEU A 37 0.31 24.04 -5.30
CA LEU A 37 -0.86 23.47 -4.63
C LEU A 37 -1.83 24.54 -4.12
N ARG A 38 -1.34 25.65 -3.57
CA ARG A 38 -2.21 26.77 -3.19
C ARG A 38 -2.94 27.34 -4.39
N GLU A 39 -2.30 27.40 -5.55
CA GLU A 39 -2.92 27.86 -6.79
C GLU A 39 -4.04 26.92 -7.26
N ILE A 40 -3.83 25.60 -7.22
CA ILE A 40 -4.86 24.61 -7.58
C ILE A 40 -6.08 24.76 -6.69
N TRP A 41 -5.88 24.92 -5.38
CA TRP A 41 -6.95 24.97 -4.39
C TRP A 41 -7.47 26.40 -4.11
N LYS A 42 -7.00 27.43 -4.81
CA LYS A 42 -7.29 28.85 -4.49
C LYS A 42 -8.77 29.22 -4.54
N ASN A 43 -9.53 28.57 -5.44
CA ASN A 43 -10.94 28.86 -5.69
C ASN A 43 -11.88 27.88 -4.96
N TYR A 44 -11.32 26.89 -4.26
CA TYR A 44 -12.11 25.88 -3.56
C TYR A 44 -12.80 26.49 -2.32
N LYS A 45 -14.05 26.10 -2.08
CA LYS A 45 -14.83 26.47 -0.89
C LYS A 45 -15.44 25.21 -0.29
N GLU A 46 -15.54 25.21 1.03
CA GLU A 46 -16.09 24.09 1.79
C GLU A 46 -17.52 23.77 1.32
N GLY A 47 -17.79 22.49 1.06
CA GLY A 47 -19.08 22.02 0.53
C GLY A 47 -19.18 21.99 -1.00
N MET A 48 -18.20 22.50 -1.75
CA MET A 48 -18.14 22.31 -3.21
C MET A 48 -17.49 20.96 -3.56
N GLU A 49 -17.81 20.43 -4.75
CA GLU A 49 -17.08 19.31 -5.33
C GLU A 49 -15.62 19.67 -5.55
N CYS A 50 -14.72 18.72 -5.27
CA CYS A 50 -13.27 18.94 -5.28
C CYS A 50 -12.52 17.99 -6.23
N ASP A 51 -13.24 17.34 -7.15
CA ASP A 51 -12.69 16.31 -8.01
C ASP A 51 -11.67 16.87 -9.02
N ASN A 52 -11.90 18.08 -9.51
CA ASN A 52 -10.98 18.77 -10.42
C ASN A 52 -9.66 19.15 -9.70
N GLU A 53 -9.75 19.71 -8.50
CA GLU A 53 -8.61 20.07 -7.66
C GLU A 53 -7.81 18.83 -7.26
N HIS A 54 -8.49 17.72 -6.93
CA HIS A 54 -7.84 16.45 -6.70
C HIS A 54 -7.14 15.91 -7.94
N GLN A 55 -7.76 16.00 -9.11
CA GLN A 55 -7.16 15.54 -10.35
C GLN A 55 -5.89 16.35 -10.69
N GLN A 56 -5.96 17.67 -10.63
CA GLN A 56 -4.80 18.54 -10.85
C GLN A 56 -3.69 18.31 -9.82
N THR A 57 -4.05 18.14 -8.55
CA THR A 57 -3.11 17.79 -7.48
C THR A 57 -2.42 16.46 -7.78
N ARG A 58 -3.17 15.46 -8.26
CA ARG A 58 -2.65 14.14 -8.61
C ARG A 58 -1.68 14.21 -9.80
N GLU A 59 -2.02 14.98 -10.83
CA GLU A 59 -1.15 15.20 -11.99
C GLU A 59 0.15 15.88 -11.58
N TYR A 60 0.07 16.94 -10.77
CA TYR A 60 1.25 17.60 -10.23
C TYR A 60 2.15 16.63 -9.44
N ILE A 61 1.55 15.84 -8.54
CA ILE A 61 2.27 14.82 -7.78
C ILE A 61 2.95 13.81 -8.70
N HIS A 62 2.30 13.38 -9.79
CA HIS A 62 2.88 12.43 -10.74
C HIS A 62 4.16 12.96 -11.41
N LEU A 63 4.29 14.28 -11.56
CA LEU A 63 5.47 14.94 -12.12
C LEU A 63 6.62 15.09 -11.11
N LEU A 64 6.36 14.96 -9.81
CA LEU A 64 7.39 15.11 -8.79
C LEU A 64 8.48 14.03 -8.90
N PRO A 65 9.75 14.33 -8.55
CA PRO A 65 10.80 13.34 -8.38
C PRO A 65 10.39 12.22 -7.40
N ASP A 66 10.85 11.00 -7.66
CA ASP A 66 10.52 9.83 -6.84
C ASP A 66 10.96 9.98 -5.37
N GLY A 67 12.04 10.73 -5.12
CA GLY A 67 12.47 11.07 -3.76
C GLY A 67 11.45 11.94 -3.01
N LEU A 68 10.87 12.95 -3.67
CA LEU A 68 9.84 13.80 -3.08
C LEU A 68 8.51 13.06 -2.90
N LYS A 69 8.12 12.25 -3.89
CA LYS A 69 6.96 11.35 -3.75
C LYS A 69 7.13 10.42 -2.56
N HIS A 70 8.32 9.87 -2.35
CA HIS A 70 8.61 9.02 -1.20
C HIS A 70 8.41 9.76 0.12
N ILE A 71 8.82 11.03 0.24
CA ILE A 71 8.64 11.84 1.45
C ILE A 71 7.15 12.11 1.71
N ILE A 72 6.43 12.56 0.69
CA ILE A 72 4.99 12.92 0.76
C ILE A 72 4.12 11.72 1.14
N PHE A 73 4.42 10.55 0.56
CA PHE A 73 3.64 9.33 0.76
C PHE A 73 4.22 8.38 1.81
N ALA A 74 5.40 8.67 2.36
CA ALA A 74 5.90 7.97 3.53
C ALA A 74 4.91 8.14 4.68
N GLY A 75 4.62 7.06 5.39
CA GLY A 75 3.66 7.07 6.49
C GLY A 75 2.20 6.94 6.05
N ARG A 76 1.84 7.49 4.87
CA ARG A 76 0.45 7.68 4.45
C ARG A 76 -0.19 6.48 3.76
N CYS A 77 0.59 5.73 2.99
CA CYS A 77 0.14 4.50 2.35
C CYS A 77 0.79 3.29 3.05
N GLY A 78 -0.04 2.37 3.51
CA GLY A 78 0.37 1.16 4.22
C GLY A 78 -0.34 0.99 5.57
N PRO A 79 0.04 -0.03 6.36
CA PRO A 79 -0.54 -0.27 7.67
C PRO A 79 -0.31 0.91 8.62
N SER A 80 -1.33 1.21 9.44
CA SER A 80 -1.30 2.34 10.38
C SER A 80 -0.15 2.26 11.37
N PHE A 81 0.24 1.06 11.81
CA PHE A 81 1.35 0.83 12.73
C PHE A 81 2.73 1.23 12.18
N LEU A 82 2.85 1.53 10.88
CA LEU A 82 4.07 2.04 10.26
C LEU A 82 4.03 3.55 10.00
N ARG A 83 3.00 4.26 10.44
CA ARG A 83 2.82 5.69 10.13
C ARG A 83 3.92 6.57 10.74
N ASN A 84 4.28 6.30 11.99
CA ASN A 84 5.19 7.13 12.79
C ASN A 84 6.56 6.50 13.02
N VAL A 85 6.90 5.42 12.32
CA VAL A 85 8.18 4.71 12.48
C VAL A 85 9.22 5.24 11.48
N SER A 86 10.50 5.04 11.79
CA SER A 86 11.61 5.51 10.94
C SER A 86 11.56 4.87 9.54
N LYS A 87 12.14 5.56 8.54
CA LYS A 87 12.22 5.04 7.16
C LYS A 87 12.88 3.67 7.11
N THR A 88 13.96 3.47 7.87
CA THR A 88 14.68 2.19 7.94
C THR A 88 13.76 1.06 8.40
N ILE A 89 12.99 1.28 9.47
CA ILE A 89 12.01 0.29 9.95
C ILE A 89 10.96 0.03 8.87
N ARG A 90 10.41 1.08 8.24
CA ARG A 90 9.42 0.91 7.15
C ARG A 90 9.96 0.07 6.00
N ASP A 91 11.23 0.26 5.63
CA ASP A 91 11.86 -0.47 4.53
C ASP A 91 12.06 -1.96 4.87
N GLU A 92 12.37 -2.31 6.13
CA GLU A 92 12.41 -3.70 6.59
C GLU A 92 11.06 -4.40 6.40
N PHE A 93 9.97 -3.76 6.86
CA PHE A 93 8.61 -4.28 6.67
C PHE A 93 8.25 -4.38 5.17
N ARG A 94 8.62 -3.37 4.38
CA ARG A 94 8.38 -3.31 2.93
C ARG A 94 9.05 -4.48 2.22
N SER A 95 10.28 -4.82 2.63
CA SER A 95 11.05 -5.92 2.03
C SER A 95 10.32 -7.25 2.15
N VAL A 96 9.66 -7.52 3.29
CA VAL A 96 8.87 -8.74 3.52
C VAL A 96 7.55 -8.67 2.78
N TRP A 97 6.85 -7.54 2.86
CA TRP A 97 5.52 -7.36 2.28
C TRP A 97 5.49 -7.63 0.78
N PHE A 98 6.45 -7.02 0.06
CA PHE A 98 6.55 -7.09 -1.40
C PHE A 98 7.44 -8.24 -1.88
N ASN A 99 7.94 -9.10 -0.99
CA ASN A 99 8.65 -10.29 -1.40
C ASN A 99 7.68 -11.30 -2.03
N HIS A 100 7.73 -11.45 -3.35
CA HIS A 100 6.88 -12.38 -4.08
C HIS A 100 7.30 -13.85 -3.98
N ARG A 101 8.47 -14.13 -3.37
CA ARG A 101 8.99 -15.49 -3.19
C ARG A 101 8.48 -16.15 -1.90
N LEU A 102 7.94 -15.37 -0.97
CA LEU A 102 7.43 -15.87 0.31
C LEU A 102 5.96 -16.26 0.20
N SER A 103 5.61 -17.38 0.81
CA SER A 103 4.22 -17.74 1.09
C SER A 103 3.59 -16.77 2.08
N GLU A 104 2.26 -16.80 2.15
CA GLU A 104 1.49 -15.93 3.05
C GLU A 104 1.86 -16.19 4.52
N GLN A 105 1.98 -17.46 4.90
CA GLN A 105 2.38 -17.89 6.24
C GLN A 105 3.80 -17.42 6.59
N GLU A 106 4.75 -17.54 5.66
CA GLU A 106 6.11 -17.04 5.87
C GLU A 106 6.14 -15.52 6.04
N LYS A 107 5.32 -14.78 5.28
CA LYS A 107 5.21 -13.33 5.42
C LYS A 107 4.69 -12.96 6.79
N GLU A 108 3.62 -13.59 7.24
CA GLU A 108 3.05 -13.34 8.58
C GLU A 108 4.09 -13.56 9.68
N LEU A 109 4.78 -14.69 9.63
CA LEU A 109 5.81 -15.01 10.62
C LEU A 109 6.94 -13.97 10.63
N ARG A 110 7.41 -13.57 9.44
CA ARG A 110 8.47 -12.55 9.33
C ARG A 110 8.00 -11.17 9.77
N LEU A 111 6.77 -10.78 9.45
CA LEU A 111 6.17 -9.51 9.88
C LEU A 111 6.01 -9.46 11.40
N LYS A 112 5.53 -10.55 12.02
CA LYS A 112 5.46 -10.68 13.48
C LYS A 112 6.84 -10.55 14.12
N LYS A 113 7.83 -11.26 13.58
CA LYS A 113 9.22 -11.18 14.08
C LYS A 113 9.76 -9.75 14.01
N LEU A 114 9.55 -9.05 12.88
CA LEU A 114 9.96 -7.65 12.75
C LEU A 114 9.21 -6.74 13.73
N ALA A 115 7.90 -6.95 13.93
CA ALA A 115 7.10 -6.16 14.86
C ALA A 115 7.63 -6.24 16.29
N TYR A 116 7.82 -7.44 16.82
CA TYR A 116 8.34 -7.62 18.18
C TYR A 116 9.80 -7.18 18.36
N SER A 117 10.57 -7.09 17.26
CA SER A 117 11.98 -6.69 17.33
C SER A 117 12.19 -5.18 17.14
N LEU A 118 11.37 -4.53 16.31
CA LEU A 118 11.61 -3.17 15.83
C LEU A 118 10.55 -2.15 16.27
N LEU A 119 9.34 -2.60 16.63
CA LEU A 119 8.26 -1.71 17.05
C LEU A 119 8.21 -1.62 18.57
N SER A 120 7.76 -0.46 19.06
CA SER A 120 7.56 -0.21 20.49
C SER A 120 6.40 0.78 20.68
N GLY A 121 5.93 0.89 21.93
CA GLY A 121 4.88 1.83 22.33
C GLY A 121 3.61 1.71 21.49
N GLU A 122 3.13 2.86 21.00
CA GLU A 122 1.91 2.96 20.18
C GLU A 122 1.97 2.11 18.90
N SER A 123 3.14 2.06 18.23
CA SER A 123 3.26 1.33 16.97
C SER A 123 3.14 -0.19 17.18
N LEU A 124 3.61 -0.72 18.32
CA LEU A 124 3.44 -2.13 18.65
C LEU A 124 1.97 -2.45 19.00
N ALA A 125 1.30 -1.57 19.75
CA ALA A 125 -0.14 -1.73 20.06
C ALA A 125 -1.00 -1.73 18.79
N LEU A 126 -0.72 -0.83 17.84
CA LEU A 126 -1.38 -0.81 16.53
C LEU A 126 -1.09 -2.07 15.71
N PHE A 127 0.10 -2.66 15.83
CA PHE A 127 0.43 -3.92 15.17
C PHE A 127 -0.41 -5.08 15.72
N HIS A 128 -0.56 -5.19 17.05
CA HIS A 128 -1.39 -6.22 17.66
C HIS A 128 -2.83 -6.17 17.16
N LYS A 129 -3.44 -4.98 17.18
CA LYS A 129 -4.79 -4.77 16.63
C LYS A 129 -4.86 -5.18 15.16
N TRP A 130 -3.88 -4.78 14.36
CA TRP A 130 -3.84 -5.13 12.95
C TRP A 130 -3.71 -6.65 12.72
N ASP A 131 -2.93 -7.36 13.54
CA ASP A 131 -2.76 -8.82 13.45
C ASP A 131 -4.03 -9.56 13.85
N GLU A 132 -4.75 -9.11 14.87
CA GLU A 132 -6.06 -9.66 15.23
C GLU A 132 -7.06 -9.51 14.09
N GLU A 133 -7.19 -8.30 13.52
CA GLU A 133 -8.05 -8.06 12.36
C GLU A 133 -7.62 -8.88 11.13
N LEU A 134 -6.32 -9.12 10.97
CA LEU A 134 -5.78 -9.97 9.92
C LEU A 134 -6.27 -11.42 10.07
N GLN A 135 -6.20 -11.99 11.28
CA GLN A 135 -6.66 -13.35 11.53
C GLN A 135 -8.18 -13.48 11.30
N ILE A 136 -8.96 -12.47 11.69
CA ILE A 136 -10.41 -12.42 11.43
C ILE A 136 -10.68 -12.46 9.92
N ARG A 137 -10.04 -11.57 9.14
CA ARG A 137 -10.20 -11.55 7.67
C ARG A 137 -9.82 -12.87 7.01
N LYS A 138 -8.78 -13.56 7.53
CA LYS A 138 -8.38 -14.88 7.05
C LYS A 138 -9.45 -15.93 7.30
N ALA A 139 -10.00 -15.96 8.50
CA ALA A 139 -11.06 -16.89 8.87
C ALA A 139 -12.31 -16.67 8.01
N GLU A 140 -12.78 -15.42 7.88
CA GLU A 140 -13.91 -15.07 7.02
C GLU A 140 -13.68 -15.44 5.56
N PHE A 141 -12.46 -15.22 5.05
CA PHE A 141 -12.13 -15.60 3.67
C PHE A 141 -12.12 -17.12 3.49
N ALA A 142 -11.56 -17.86 4.45
CA ALA A 142 -11.55 -19.32 4.42
C ALA A 142 -12.98 -19.88 4.43
N GLU A 143 -13.87 -19.32 5.25
CA GLU A 143 -15.29 -19.67 5.28
C GLU A 143 -15.98 -19.38 3.94
N LYS A 144 -15.77 -18.19 3.38
CA LYS A 144 -16.31 -17.83 2.05
C LYS A 144 -15.84 -18.80 0.98
N VAL A 145 -14.57 -19.18 1.00
CA VAL A 145 -13.99 -20.16 0.05
C VAL A 145 -14.58 -21.55 0.26
N ALA A 146 -14.83 -21.96 1.50
CA ALA A 146 -15.47 -23.24 1.80
C ALA A 146 -16.91 -23.31 1.27
N ASN A 147 -17.64 -22.19 1.33
CA ASN A 147 -19.02 -22.05 0.87
C ASN A 147 -19.16 -21.81 -0.65
N LEU A 148 -18.07 -21.77 -1.41
CA LEU A 148 -18.12 -21.63 -2.87
C LEU A 148 -18.62 -22.90 -3.55
N SER A 149 -19.31 -22.73 -4.68
CA SER A 149 -19.64 -23.83 -5.59
C SER A 149 -18.36 -24.51 -6.12
N PRO A 150 -18.43 -25.79 -6.56
CA PRO A 150 -17.29 -26.48 -7.17
C PRO A 150 -16.64 -25.68 -8.31
N ASP A 151 -17.44 -25.14 -9.22
CA ASP A 151 -16.96 -24.36 -10.38
C ASP A 151 -16.27 -23.05 -9.96
N ALA A 152 -16.79 -22.38 -8.92
CA ALA A 152 -16.19 -21.17 -8.40
C ALA A 152 -14.85 -21.45 -7.69
N ARG A 153 -14.73 -22.58 -6.97
CA ARG A 153 -13.45 -23.01 -6.37
C ARG A 153 -12.42 -23.35 -7.43
N ASP A 154 -12.79 -24.10 -8.46
CA ASP A 154 -11.89 -24.42 -9.57
C ASP A 154 -11.41 -23.15 -10.30
N SER A 155 -12.32 -22.21 -10.54
CA SER A 155 -11.98 -20.90 -11.11
C SER A 155 -11.00 -20.10 -10.24
N LEU A 156 -11.19 -20.13 -8.91
CA LEU A 156 -10.29 -19.48 -7.96
C LEU A 156 -8.88 -20.09 -7.98
N GLU A 157 -8.77 -21.41 -8.05
CA GLU A 157 -7.48 -22.12 -8.11
C GLU A 157 -6.74 -21.89 -9.44
N LYS A 158 -7.47 -21.94 -10.56
CA LYS A 158 -6.94 -21.56 -11.88
C LYS A 158 -6.41 -20.12 -11.87
N TRP A 159 -7.17 -19.21 -11.28
CA TRP A 159 -6.77 -17.81 -11.15
C TRP A 159 -5.51 -17.65 -10.30
N LYS A 160 -5.41 -18.33 -9.14
CA LYS A 160 -4.21 -18.32 -8.29
C LYS A 160 -2.97 -18.79 -9.06
N THR A 161 -3.11 -19.86 -9.84
CA THR A 161 -2.02 -20.42 -10.65
C THR A 161 -1.56 -19.46 -11.74
N LEU A 162 -2.50 -18.91 -12.52
CA LEU A 162 -2.19 -17.92 -13.56
C LEU A 162 -1.52 -16.69 -12.98
N LYS A 163 -2.03 -16.22 -11.84
CA LYS A 163 -1.47 -15.10 -11.10
C LYS A 163 -0.01 -15.36 -10.72
N PHE A 164 0.31 -16.52 -10.15
CA PHE A 164 1.70 -16.87 -9.82
C PHE A 164 2.62 -16.85 -11.06
N LYS A 165 2.18 -17.46 -12.17
CA LYS A 165 2.92 -17.49 -13.44
C LYS A 165 3.19 -16.09 -13.99
N VAL A 166 2.19 -15.20 -13.99
CA VAL A 166 2.33 -13.82 -14.48
C VAL A 166 3.31 -13.02 -13.61
N MET A 167 3.30 -13.18 -12.28
CA MET A 167 4.28 -12.51 -11.41
C MET A 167 5.70 -12.94 -11.74
N ASN A 168 5.93 -14.25 -11.85
CA ASN A 168 7.27 -14.78 -12.14
C ASN A 168 7.78 -14.29 -13.50
N SER A 169 6.94 -14.29 -14.53
CA SER A 169 7.29 -13.75 -15.84
C SER A 169 7.66 -12.25 -15.79
N LYS A 170 6.90 -11.42 -15.05
CA LYS A 170 7.20 -10.00 -14.88
C LYS A 170 8.52 -9.76 -14.14
N ASN A 171 8.83 -10.58 -13.14
CA ASN A 171 10.08 -10.50 -12.40
C ASN A 171 11.28 -10.87 -13.27
N LEU A 172 11.16 -11.91 -14.11
CA LEU A 172 12.15 -12.25 -15.15
C LEU A 172 12.38 -11.08 -16.11
N LYS A 173 11.31 -10.48 -16.65
CA LYS A 173 11.42 -9.33 -17.56
C LYS A 173 12.09 -8.13 -16.92
N LYS A 174 11.76 -7.80 -15.66
CA LYS A 174 12.44 -6.72 -14.92
C LYS A 174 13.92 -7.02 -14.68
N GLY A 175 14.28 -8.25 -14.32
CA GLY A 175 15.68 -8.66 -14.16
C GLY A 175 16.49 -8.53 -15.45
N LEU A 176 15.92 -8.96 -16.58
CA LEU A 176 16.52 -8.77 -17.91
C LEU A 176 16.64 -7.29 -18.31
N LEU A 177 15.65 -6.45 -17.98
CA LEU A 177 15.71 -5.01 -18.26
C LEU A 177 16.79 -4.30 -17.44
N MET A 178 17.01 -4.75 -16.19
CA MET A 178 18.10 -4.25 -15.33
C MET A 178 19.48 -4.69 -15.85
N TYR A 179 19.60 -5.92 -16.35
CA TYR A 179 20.86 -6.44 -16.90
C TYR A 179 21.23 -5.78 -18.24
N LYS A 180 20.25 -5.39 -19.07
CA LYS A 180 20.47 -4.65 -20.33
C LYS A 180 20.79 -3.16 -20.17
N LYS A 181 20.71 -2.61 -18.95
CA LYS A 181 21.02 -1.20 -18.64
C LYS A 181 22.40 -1.01 -18.00
N ARG A 182 23.23 -2.06 -17.98
CA ARG A 182 24.67 -1.99 -17.63
C ARG A 182 25.51 -2.05 -18.88
#